data_AF-A0A8T3YB57-F1
#
_entry.id   AF-A0A8T3YB57-F1
#
_cell.length_a   1.000
_cell.length_b   1.000
_cell.length_c   1.000
_cell.angle_alpha   90.00
_cell.angle_beta   90.00
_cell.angle_gamma   90.00
#
_symmetry.space_group_name_H-M   'P 1'
#
loop_
_entity.id
_entity.type
_entity.pdbx_description
1 polymer ?
#
loop_
_entity_poly.entity_id
_entity_poly.type
_entity_poly.pdbx_seq_one_letter_code
_entity_poly.pdbx_strand_id
1 'polypeptide(L)'
;MDWLGDGFMKCEKHQKPLEGACQWCGKQLCRYCVGKRWGSKLFCIECAQSSVGHIIERKQLEEIRKQEQVESKKRDIRKIFEDY
;
A
#
# COMPACT_ATOMS: atom_id res chain seq x y z
N MET A 1 14.59 3.18 -38.13
CA MET A 1 15.44 2.21 -37.41
C MET A 1 15.01 2.27 -35.97
N ASP A 2 13.92 1.56 -35.69
CA ASP A 2 13.20 1.59 -34.43
C ASP A 2 13.88 0.64 -33.46
N TRP A 3 14.86 1.16 -32.73
CA TRP A 3 15.57 0.48 -31.65
C TRP A 3 15.11 1.01 -30.29
N LEU A 4 13.79 1.03 -30.06
CA LEU A 4 13.28 1.12 -28.70
C LEU A 4 13.37 -0.28 -28.10
N GLY A 5 14.56 -0.59 -27.58
CA GLY A 5 14.78 -1.75 -26.74
C GLY A 5 13.85 -1.62 -25.54
N ASP A 6 12.70 -2.29 -25.62
CA ASP A 6 11.77 -2.50 -24.53
C ASP A 6 12.54 -3.27 -23.45
N GLY A 7 13.18 -2.51 -22.58
CA GLY A 7 13.94 -2.99 -21.45
C GLY A 7 12.96 -3.55 -20.44
N PHE A 8 12.40 -4.73 -20.72
CA PHE A 8 11.68 -5.54 -19.76
C PHE A 8 12.63 -5.73 -18.60
N MET A 9 12.50 -4.91 -17.56
CA MET A 9 13.29 -5.08 -16.35
C MET A 9 12.95 -6.49 -15.85
N LYS A 10 13.96 -7.37 -15.84
CA LYS A 10 13.82 -8.76 -15.40
C LYS A 10 14.20 -8.82 -13.94
N CYS A 11 13.47 -9.60 -13.17
CA CYS A 11 13.88 -9.90 -11.81
C CYS A 11 15.24 -10.60 -11.83
N GLU A 12 16.22 -10.07 -11.10
CA GLU A 12 17.59 -10.63 -11.06
C GLU A 12 17.60 -12.09 -10.59
N LYS A 13 16.70 -12.44 -9.67
CA LYS A 13 16.64 -13.77 -9.05
C LYS A 13 15.98 -14.84 -9.93
N HIS A 14 14.93 -14.47 -10.67
CA HIS A 14 14.11 -15.44 -11.43
C HIS A 14 14.18 -15.22 -12.94
N GLN A 15 14.88 -14.18 -13.40
CA GLN A 15 15.03 -13.76 -14.80
C GLN A 15 13.70 -13.62 -15.56
N LYS A 16 12.60 -13.42 -14.83
CA LYS A 16 11.25 -13.23 -15.36
C LYS A 16 10.91 -11.75 -15.44
N PRO A 17 10.01 -11.34 -16.35
CA PRO A 17 9.55 -9.95 -16.42
C PRO A 17 9.00 -9.51 -15.06
N LEU A 18 9.35 -8.29 -14.66
CA LEU A 18 8.78 -7.65 -13.47
C LEU A 18 7.32 -7.30 -13.74
N GLU A 19 6.44 -7.65 -12.80
CA GLU A 19 5.01 -7.31 -12.87
C GLU A 19 4.70 -5.98 -12.20
N GLY A 20 5.53 -5.55 -11.24
CA GLY A 20 5.36 -4.28 -10.54
C GLY A 20 6.26 -4.18 -9.32
N ALA A 21 5.98 -3.23 -8.43
CA ALA A 21 6.75 -3.01 -7.20
C ALA A 21 5.92 -3.34 -5.95
N CYS A 22 6.61 -3.73 -4.87
CA CYS A 22 6.00 -3.92 -3.56
C CYS A 22 5.50 -2.58 -3.02
N GLN A 23 4.22 -2.49 -2.63
CA GLN A 23 3.67 -1.23 -2.12
C GLN A 23 4.21 -0.84 -0.73
N TRP A 24 4.80 -1.76 0.03
CA TRP A 24 5.40 -1.45 1.33
C TRP A 24 6.88 -1.10 1.25
N CYS A 25 7.68 -1.86 0.50
CA CYS A 25 9.14 -1.67 0.46
C CYS A 25 9.68 -1.13 -0.87
N GLY A 26 8.83 -0.97 -1.90
CA GLY A 26 9.23 -0.48 -3.22
C GLY A 26 10.04 -1.47 -4.08
N LYS A 27 10.38 -2.65 -3.56
CA LYS A 27 11.17 -3.67 -4.29
C LYS A 27 10.45 -4.12 -5.55
N GLN A 28 11.15 -4.20 -6.68
CA GLN A 28 10.56 -4.72 -7.92
C GLN A 28 10.33 -6.23 -7.83
N LEU A 29 9.13 -6.66 -8.20
CA LEU A 29 8.66 -8.04 -8.06
C LEU A 29 8.28 -8.62 -9.41
N CYS A 30 8.77 -9.83 -9.69
CA CYS A 30 8.19 -10.70 -10.70
C CYS A 30 7.09 -11.57 -10.07
N ARG A 31 6.37 -12.31 -10.91
CA ARG A 31 5.32 -13.26 -10.51
C ARG A 31 5.66 -14.21 -9.37
N TYR A 32 6.93 -14.56 -9.22
CA TYR A 32 7.42 -15.48 -8.18
C TYR A 32 7.86 -14.76 -6.90
N CYS A 33 8.11 -13.46 -6.96
CA CYS A 33 8.46 -12.64 -5.80
C CYS A 33 7.21 -12.05 -5.10
N VAL A 34 6.05 -12.10 -5.74
CA VAL A 34 4.77 -11.64 -5.19
C VAL A 34 4.29 -12.65 -4.15
N GLY A 35 4.23 -12.25 -2.89
CA GLY A 35 3.69 -13.07 -1.80
C GLY A 35 2.21 -12.83 -1.53
N LYS A 36 1.73 -11.61 -1.75
CA LYS A 36 0.34 -11.24 -1.56
C LYS A 36 -0.08 -10.21 -2.61
N ARG A 37 -1.35 -10.26 -3.02
CA ARG A 37 -1.98 -9.29 -3.92
C ARG A 37 -3.25 -8.75 -3.25
N TRP A 38 -3.38 -7.44 -3.13
CA TRP A 38 -4.63 -6.78 -2.72
C TRP A 38 -5.11 -5.87 -3.83
N GLY A 39 -6.08 -6.34 -4.61
CA GLY A 39 -6.52 -5.66 -5.82
C GLY A 39 -5.36 -5.45 -6.78
N SER A 40 -5.10 -4.19 -7.15
CA SER A 40 -3.98 -3.78 -8.00
C SER A 40 -2.64 -3.65 -7.27
N LYS A 41 -2.61 -3.78 -5.94
CA LYS A 41 -1.39 -3.63 -5.14
C LYS A 41 -0.67 -4.97 -4.98
N LEU A 42 0.64 -4.97 -5.24
CA LEU A 42 1.52 -6.13 -5.09
C LEU A 42 2.37 -6.00 -3.82
N PHE A 43 2.61 -7.12 -3.14
CA PHE A 43 3.45 -7.19 -1.95
C PHE A 43 4.46 -8.33 -2.09
N CYS A 44 5.71 -8.09 -1.68
CA CYS A 44 6.73 -9.12 -1.72
C CYS A 44 6.49 -10.19 -0.65
N ILE A 45 7.04 -11.38 -0.86
CA ILE A 45 6.93 -12.50 0.10
C ILE A 45 7.38 -12.09 1.50
N GLU A 46 8.50 -11.39 1.61
CA GLU A 46 9.06 -10.92 2.89
C GLU A 46 8.08 -9.99 3.61
N CYS A 47 7.53 -8.99 2.90
CA CYS A 47 6.53 -8.08 3.43
C CYS A 47 5.24 -8.79 3.81
N ALA A 48 4.76 -9.69 2.95
CA ALA A 48 3.51 -10.42 3.15
C ALA A 48 3.58 -11.39 4.36
N GLN A 49 4.74 -11.98 4.60
CA GLN A 49 4.98 -12.89 5.73
C GLN A 49 5.36 -12.12 7.01
N SER A 50 5.92 -10.92 6.89
CA SER A 50 6.30 -10.12 8.05
C SER A 50 5.10 -9.40 8.64
N SER A 51 5.08 -9.26 9.97
CA SER A 51 4.09 -8.48 10.74
C SER A 51 3.98 -7.03 10.28
N VAL A 52 4.91 -6.53 9.46
CA VAL A 52 4.85 -5.24 8.79
C VAL A 52 3.49 -5.00 8.13
N GLY A 53 2.90 -6.03 7.52
CA GLY A 53 1.58 -5.89 6.93
C GLY A 53 0.45 -5.62 7.90
N HIS A 54 0.46 -6.36 9.01
CA HIS A 54 -0.49 -6.15 10.10
C HIS A 54 -0.26 -4.83 10.83
N ILE A 55 0.99 -4.41 11.00
CA ILE A 55 1.35 -3.15 11.67
C ILE A 55 0.89 -1.96 10.83
N ILE A 56 1.13 -1.98 9.51
CA ILE A 56 0.68 -0.91 8.61
C ILE A 56 -0.85 -0.85 8.55
N GLU A 57 -1.52 -2.00 8.45
CA GLU A 57 -2.99 -2.07 8.46
C GLU A 57 -3.58 -1.52 9.76
N ARG A 58 -3.03 -1.90 10.93
CA ARG A 58 -3.46 -1.36 12.23
C ARG A 58 -3.25 0.13 12.32
N LYS A 59 -2.09 0.64 11.91
CA LYS A 59 -1.79 2.07 11.96
C LYS A 59 -2.76 2.88 11.08
N GLN A 60 -3.07 2.40 9.88
CA GLN A 60 -4.05 3.05 9.00
C GLN A 60 -5.45 3.07 9.62
N LEU A 61 -5.89 1.98 10.24
CA LEU A 61 -7.19 1.91 10.92
C LEU A 61 -7.25 2.85 12.13
N GLU A 62 -6.18 2.96 12.91
CA GLU A 62 -6.08 3.90 14.04
C GLU A 62 -6.16 5.36 13.58
N GLU A 63 -5.49 5.71 12.48
CA GLU A 63 -5.56 7.06 11.91
C GLU A 63 -6.97 7.42 11.44
N ILE A 64 -7.67 6.50 10.75
CA ILE A 64 -9.07 6.68 10.33
C ILE A 64 -9.96 6.92 11.56
N ARG A 65 -9.85 6.08 12.59
CA ARG A 65 -10.63 6.23 13.83
C ARG A 65 -10.39 7.57 14.52
N LYS A 66 -9.15 8.03 14.52
CA LYS A 66 -8.78 9.31 15.12
C LYS A 66 -9.40 10.48 14.34
N GLN A 67 -9.42 10.40 13.01
CA GLN A 67 -10.08 11.39 12.17
C GLN A 67 -11.59 11.41 12.42
N GLU A 68 -12.25 10.26 12.49
CA GLU A 68 -13.68 10.18 12.79
C GLU A 68 -14.04 10.80 14.14
N GLN A 69 -13.22 10.58 15.19
CA GLN A 69 -13.43 11.22 16.49
C GLN A 69 -13.27 12.74 16.43
N VAL A 70 -12.28 13.24 15.70
CA VAL A 70 -12.07 14.68 15.53
C VAL A 70 -13.24 15.31 14.76
N GLU A 71 -13.72 14.66 13.71
CA GLU A 71 -14.89 15.11 12.95
C GLU A 71 -16.17 15.08 13.78
N SER A 72 -16.38 14.04 14.60
CA SER A 72 -17.52 14.00 15.53
C SER A 72 -17.48 15.19 16.48
N LYS A 73 -16.36 15.39 17.18
CA LYS A 73 -16.21 16.52 18.13
C LYS A 73 -16.41 17.87 17.48
N LYS A 74 -15.94 18.05 16.23
CA LYS A 74 -16.20 19.28 15.47
C LYS A 74 -17.69 19.48 15.19
N ARG A 75 -18.43 18.42 14.83
CA ARG A 75 -19.89 18.48 14.64
C ARG A 75 -20.61 18.83 15.94
N ASP A 76 -20.21 18.22 17.06
CA ASP A 76 -20.81 18.49 18.36
C ASP A 76 -20.60 19.97 18.79
N ILE A 77 -19.38 20.49 18.64
CA ILE A 77 -19.08 21.92 18.90
C ILE A 77 -19.89 22.83 17.97
N ARG A 78 -19.97 22.51 16.68
CA ARG A 78 -20.71 23.32 15.71
C ARG A 78 -22.20 23.41 16.06
N LYS A 79 -22.82 22.32 16.50
CA LYS A 79 -24.22 22.33 16.97
C LYS A 79 -24.42 23.23 18.19
N ILE A 80 -23.48 23.25 19.12
CA ILE A 80 -23.55 24.10 20.32
C ILE A 80 -23.52 25.59 19.94
N PHE A 81 -22.80 25.96 18.88
CA PHE A 81 -22.71 27.34 18.40
C PHE A 81 -23.87 27.77 17.49
N GLU A 82 -24.56 26.84 16.82
CA GLU A 82 -25.75 27.16 16.01
C GLU A 82 -27.03 27.33 16.87
N ASP A 83 -27.01 26.88 18.13
CA ASP A 83 -28.13 27.00 19.09
C ASP A 83 -28.03 28.26 19.99
N TYR A 84 -27.02 29.12 19.77
CA TYR A 84 -26.75 30.37 20.49
C TYR A 84 -27.00 31.59 19.59
#